data_AF-A0A967BTN7-F1
#
_entry.id   AF-A0A967BTN7-F1
#
_cell.length_a   1.000
_cell.length_b   1.000
_cell.length_c   1.000
_cell.angle_alpha   90.00
_cell.angle_beta   90.00
_cell.angle_gamma   90.00
#
_symmetry.space_group_name_H-M   'P 1'
#
loop_
_entity.id
_entity.type
_entity.pdbx_description
1 polymer ?
#
loop_
_entity_poly.entity_id
_entity_poly.type
_entity_poly.pdbx_seq_one_letter_code
_entity_poly.pdbx_strand_id
1 'polypeptide(L)'
;MRGKTRVRPARPGRQQQSTSRRLAILCLCRRDRDKSVVQVHIDRLIHGSSLAGPDRQLAVMLVLGVLRQQQFLDTVIARFSSVPPGRMKPLTLTALRVGVYQLFFLDRIPASAAVNETVKVLKAEKQPRWLINFVNGVLRTIARQRTSLPGPDAAGKDGAPVLNHPDWLLRRWRARYGPDRTEEICRLNNLEPLLSLRVNTRLISREALADRCRRAGHGVRNGRYAPDALVLESGAGAVANLPGFAEGLFQVQGEAAQLATLLLAPFAAGRRYLDACAGLGGKTGHLAQLLPAGAELTAVEPDRRRFALLGENLRRLGADGNITLFNGGLDEFAGSGQRRFDAILIDAPCSGTGVIRRHPDIRWNRQEDDLHSYQRQQGILLHTAASLLAPGGILVYATCSLEPEENQQVIDAFCETH
;
A
#
# COMPACT_ATOMS: atom_id res chain seq x y z
N MET A 1 -23.95 -7.82 66.73
CA MET A 1 -23.68 -8.64 65.52
C MET A 1 -23.84 -7.77 64.28
N ARG A 2 -22.73 -7.37 63.66
CA ARG A 2 -22.72 -6.47 62.48
C ARG A 2 -22.80 -7.32 61.20
N GLY A 3 -23.90 -7.23 60.46
CA GLY A 3 -24.12 -7.92 59.19
C GLY A 3 -23.27 -7.29 58.08
N LYS A 4 -22.40 -8.09 57.47
CA LYS A 4 -21.59 -7.71 56.30
C LYS A 4 -22.44 -7.83 55.04
N THR A 5 -22.80 -6.71 54.43
CA THR A 5 -23.40 -6.64 53.09
C THR A 5 -22.34 -7.03 52.06
N ARG A 6 -22.48 -8.23 51.45
CA ARG A 6 -21.64 -8.67 50.33
C ARG A 6 -22.00 -7.87 49.08
N VAL A 7 -21.16 -6.91 48.70
CA VAL A 7 -21.19 -6.27 47.39
C VAL A 7 -20.81 -7.32 46.34
N ARG A 8 -21.74 -7.67 45.44
CA ARG A 8 -21.43 -8.50 44.27
C ARG A 8 -20.57 -7.69 43.29
N PRO A 9 -19.49 -8.26 42.73
CA PRO A 9 -18.74 -7.57 41.70
C PRO A 9 -19.60 -7.41 40.45
N ALA A 10 -19.56 -6.22 39.86
CA ALA A 10 -20.21 -5.93 38.59
C ALA A 10 -19.68 -6.89 37.50
N ARG A 11 -20.58 -7.53 36.76
CA ARG A 11 -20.21 -8.32 35.58
C ARG A 11 -19.48 -7.40 34.59
N PRO A 12 -18.32 -7.80 34.03
CA PRO A 12 -17.69 -7.03 32.98
C PRO A 12 -18.68 -6.93 31.80
N GLY A 13 -18.94 -5.71 31.35
CA GLY A 13 -19.80 -5.46 30.20
C GLY A 13 -19.29 -6.27 29.00
N ARG A 14 -20.20 -6.95 28.29
CA ARG A 14 -19.89 -7.65 27.03
C ARG A 14 -19.14 -6.68 26.10
N GLN A 15 -17.82 -6.84 25.95
CA GLN A 15 -17.11 -6.27 24.81
C GLN A 15 -17.78 -6.82 23.56
N GLN A 16 -18.44 -5.93 22.81
CA GLN A 16 -19.15 -6.32 21.61
C GLN A 16 -18.11 -6.78 20.58
N GLN A 17 -18.10 -8.07 20.28
CA GLN A 17 -17.16 -8.72 19.36
C GLN A 17 -17.13 -7.93 18.05
N SER A 18 -15.99 -7.33 17.72
CA SER A 18 -15.87 -6.48 16.54
C SER A 18 -15.85 -7.35 15.29
N THR A 19 -16.77 -7.16 14.34
CA THR A 19 -16.78 -7.92 13.09
C THR A 19 -15.83 -7.32 12.05
N SER A 20 -15.39 -8.10 11.05
CA SER A 20 -14.56 -7.60 9.93
C SER A 20 -15.17 -6.40 9.23
N ARG A 21 -16.50 -6.41 9.02
CA ARG A 21 -17.24 -5.32 8.35
C ARG A 21 -17.21 -4.06 9.19
N ARG A 22 -17.42 -4.18 10.51
CA ARG A 22 -17.36 -3.04 11.43
C ARG A 22 -15.99 -2.38 11.39
N LEU A 23 -14.92 -3.17 11.45
CA LEU A 23 -13.56 -2.64 11.36
C LEU A 23 -13.29 -1.97 10.02
N ALA A 24 -13.68 -2.59 8.91
CA ALA A 24 -13.49 -1.99 7.59
C ALA A 24 -14.23 -0.66 7.46
N ILE A 25 -15.51 -0.61 7.86
CA ILE A 25 -16.34 0.60 7.80
C ILE A 25 -15.74 1.71 8.67
N LEU A 26 -15.38 1.40 9.92
CA LEU A 26 -14.81 2.40 10.83
C LEU A 26 -13.41 2.87 10.39
N CYS A 27 -12.62 1.98 9.80
CA CYS A 27 -11.32 2.33 9.21
C CYS A 27 -11.48 3.35 8.08
N LEU A 28 -12.35 3.06 7.12
CA LEU A 28 -12.65 3.97 6.01
C LEU A 28 -13.20 5.32 6.50
N CYS A 29 -14.14 5.31 7.47
CA CYS A 29 -14.68 6.54 8.04
C CYS A 29 -13.61 7.40 8.75
N ARG A 30 -12.70 6.78 9.51
CA ARG A 30 -11.59 7.49 10.18
C ARG A 30 -10.61 8.07 9.17
N ARG A 31 -10.28 7.28 8.16
CA ARG A 31 -9.39 7.71 7.08
C ARG A 31 -9.96 8.90 6.32
N ASP A 32 -11.25 8.90 6.00
CA ASP A 32 -11.91 10.04 5.34
C ASP A 32 -11.94 11.29 6.22
N ARG A 33 -11.99 11.13 7.56
CA ARG A 33 -11.93 12.24 8.52
C ARG A 33 -10.53 12.84 8.63
N ASP A 34 -9.52 12.00 8.77
CA ASP A 34 -8.16 12.43 9.11
C ASP A 34 -7.27 12.63 7.87
N LYS A 35 -7.79 12.29 6.67
CA LYS A 35 -7.08 12.29 5.36
C LYS A 35 -5.72 11.58 5.37
N SER A 36 -5.53 10.66 6.31
CA SER A 36 -4.24 9.98 6.50
C SER A 36 -4.08 8.77 5.55
N VAL A 37 -2.85 8.27 5.44
CA VAL A 37 -2.52 7.07 4.64
C VAL A 37 -3.24 5.86 5.22
N VAL A 38 -3.92 5.09 4.35
CA VAL A 38 -4.76 3.96 4.80
C VAL A 38 -3.97 2.91 5.57
N GLN A 39 -2.68 2.74 5.25
CA GLN A 39 -1.80 1.77 5.90
C GLN A 39 -1.70 1.99 7.41
N VAL A 40 -1.67 3.25 7.87
CA VAL A 40 -1.63 3.56 9.32
C VAL A 40 -2.89 3.04 10.02
N HIS A 41 -4.04 3.16 9.36
CA HIS A 41 -5.29 2.64 9.90
C HIS A 41 -5.36 1.11 9.81
N ILE A 42 -4.88 0.51 8.72
CA ILE A 42 -4.78 -0.95 8.56
C ILE A 42 -3.87 -1.55 9.64
N ASP A 43 -2.71 -0.98 9.91
CA ASP A 43 -1.80 -1.45 10.96
C ASP A 43 -2.48 -1.41 12.33
N ARG A 44 -3.19 -0.33 12.64
CA ARG A 44 -3.99 -0.23 13.87
C ARG A 44 -5.10 -1.28 13.92
N LEU A 45 -5.73 -1.61 12.79
CA LEU A 45 -6.70 -2.71 12.73
C LEU A 45 -6.03 -4.07 13.00
N ILE A 46 -4.84 -4.30 12.46
CA ILE A 46 -4.12 -5.57 12.58
C ILE A 46 -3.62 -5.78 14.00
N HIS A 47 -3.00 -4.77 14.60
CA HIS A 47 -2.37 -4.87 15.92
C HIS A 47 -3.30 -4.51 17.08
N GLY A 48 -4.36 -3.73 16.84
CA GLY A 48 -5.27 -3.23 17.87
C GLY A 48 -6.60 -3.95 17.99
N SER A 49 -6.85 -5.02 17.22
CA SER A 49 -8.12 -5.77 17.28
C SER A 49 -7.95 -7.20 17.82
N SER A 50 -8.93 -7.66 18.60
CA SER A 50 -9.02 -9.03 19.12
C SER A 50 -9.56 -10.06 18.10
N LEU A 51 -9.59 -9.71 16.81
CA LEU A 51 -10.12 -10.58 15.76
C LEU A 51 -9.22 -11.78 15.48
N ALA A 52 -9.80 -12.85 14.95
CA ALA A 52 -9.03 -13.96 14.38
C ALA A 52 -8.34 -13.54 13.07
N GLY A 53 -7.30 -14.27 12.67
CA GLY A 53 -6.53 -13.99 11.44
C GLY A 53 -7.38 -13.84 10.16
N PRO A 54 -8.31 -14.77 9.86
CA PRO A 54 -9.16 -14.68 8.67
C PRO A 54 -10.06 -13.43 8.66
N ASP A 55 -10.60 -13.05 9.81
CA ASP A 55 -11.46 -11.88 9.93
C ASP A 55 -10.70 -10.58 9.70
N ARG A 56 -9.43 -10.51 10.12
CA ARG A 56 -8.54 -9.38 9.81
C ARG A 56 -8.26 -9.28 8.31
N GLN A 57 -7.96 -10.40 7.67
CA GLN A 57 -7.72 -10.44 6.21
C GLN A 57 -8.94 -9.96 5.43
N LEU A 58 -10.14 -10.40 5.83
CA LEU A 58 -11.38 -9.91 5.23
C LEU A 58 -11.56 -8.41 5.46
N ALA A 59 -11.28 -7.89 6.66
CA ALA A 59 -11.38 -6.45 6.93
C ALA A 59 -10.46 -5.63 6.01
N VAL A 60 -9.20 -6.04 5.85
CA VAL A 60 -8.24 -5.38 4.95
C VAL A 60 -8.70 -5.46 3.50
N MET A 61 -9.17 -6.62 3.04
CA MET A 61 -9.72 -6.81 1.70
C MET A 61 -10.90 -5.88 1.43
N LEU A 62 -11.82 -5.71 2.39
CA LEU A 62 -12.94 -4.79 2.27
C LEU A 62 -12.48 -3.33 2.19
N VAL A 63 -11.51 -2.92 3.01
CA VAL A 63 -10.96 -1.55 2.99
C VAL A 63 -10.33 -1.25 1.63
N LEU A 64 -9.38 -2.08 1.18
CA LEU A 64 -8.66 -1.86 -0.07
C LEU A 64 -9.59 -1.99 -1.28
N GLY A 65 -10.52 -2.94 -1.25
CA GLY A 65 -11.51 -3.17 -2.28
C GLY A 65 -12.46 -2.00 -2.49
N VAL A 66 -13.01 -1.45 -1.40
CA VAL A 66 -13.85 -0.24 -1.47
C VAL A 66 -13.08 0.94 -2.03
N LEU A 67 -11.82 1.13 -1.64
CA LEU A 67 -10.99 2.21 -2.18
C LEU A 67 -10.71 2.03 -3.68
N ARG A 68 -10.46 0.81 -4.15
CA ARG A 68 -10.25 0.54 -5.59
C ARG A 68 -11.49 0.81 -6.43
N GLN A 69 -12.67 0.49 -5.89
CA GLN A 69 -13.92 0.48 -6.66
C GLN A 69 -14.86 1.63 -6.27
N GLN A 70 -14.36 2.66 -5.59
CA GLN A 70 -15.19 3.66 -4.90
C GLN A 70 -16.24 4.33 -5.81
N GLN A 71 -15.84 4.81 -7.00
CA GLN A 71 -16.76 5.47 -7.93
C GLN A 71 -17.77 4.47 -8.53
N PHE A 72 -17.35 3.24 -8.81
CA PHE A 72 -18.25 2.19 -9.28
C PHE A 72 -19.32 1.88 -8.22
N LEU A 73 -18.90 1.70 -6.96
CA LEU A 73 -19.80 1.44 -5.85
C LEU A 73 -20.81 2.58 -5.67
N ASP A 74 -20.35 3.84 -5.75
CA ASP A 74 -21.23 5.01 -5.68
C ASP A 74 -22.22 5.06 -6.84
N THR A 75 -21.77 4.71 -8.05
CA THR A 75 -22.61 4.64 -9.25
C THR A 75 -23.72 3.60 -9.09
N VAL A 76 -23.40 2.43 -8.53
CA VAL A 76 -24.40 1.41 -8.22
C VAL A 76 -25.36 1.91 -7.13
N ILE A 77 -24.86 2.48 -6.04
CA ILE A 77 -25.68 2.99 -4.94
C ILE A 77 -26.68 4.06 -5.44
N ALA A 78 -26.22 4.98 -6.29
CA ALA A 78 -27.04 6.07 -6.84
C ALA A 78 -28.26 5.58 -7.63
N ARG A 79 -28.18 4.40 -8.28
CA ARG A 79 -29.31 3.81 -9.03
C ARG A 79 -30.45 3.32 -8.13
N PHE A 80 -30.16 3.04 -6.86
CA PHE A 80 -31.11 2.40 -5.94
C PHE A 80 -31.43 3.24 -4.70
N SER A 81 -30.85 4.44 -4.62
CA SER A 81 -31.01 5.31 -3.47
C SER A 81 -31.76 6.58 -3.85
N SER A 82 -32.76 6.95 -3.04
CA SER A 82 -33.42 8.25 -3.14
C SER A 82 -32.52 9.41 -2.68
N VAL A 83 -31.43 9.11 -1.96
CA VAL A 83 -30.46 10.10 -1.49
C VAL A 83 -29.17 9.93 -2.31
N PRO A 84 -28.66 10.98 -2.99
CA PRO A 84 -27.40 10.89 -3.71
C PRO A 84 -26.23 10.53 -2.77
N PRO A 85 -25.27 9.68 -3.19
CA PRO A 85 -24.11 9.30 -2.37
C PRO A 85 -23.40 10.48 -1.69
N GLY A 86 -23.14 11.57 -2.42
CA GLY A 86 -22.47 12.77 -1.89
C GLY A 86 -23.24 13.53 -0.80
N ARG A 87 -24.52 13.23 -0.57
CA ARG A 87 -25.34 13.82 0.51
C ARG A 87 -25.51 12.89 1.72
N MET A 88 -24.97 11.68 1.66
CA MET A 88 -25.05 10.72 2.76
C MET A 88 -24.00 11.02 3.82
N LYS A 89 -24.31 10.72 5.09
CA LYS A 89 -23.30 10.76 6.16
C LYS A 89 -22.20 9.70 5.89
N PRO A 90 -20.93 9.96 6.26
CA PRO A 90 -19.81 9.06 5.97
C PRO A 90 -20.04 7.60 6.38
N LEU A 91 -20.60 7.37 7.58
CA LEU A 91 -20.91 6.03 8.06
C LEU A 91 -21.92 5.29 7.16
N THR A 92 -22.97 5.99 6.72
CA THR A 92 -24.02 5.43 5.86
C THR A 92 -23.47 5.07 4.49
N LEU A 93 -22.76 6.00 3.86
CA LEU A 93 -22.18 5.79 2.54
C LEU A 93 -21.16 4.65 2.56
N THR A 94 -20.29 4.64 3.58
CA THR A 94 -19.28 3.59 3.75
C THR A 94 -19.91 2.23 4.00
N ALA A 95 -20.97 2.15 4.81
CA ALA A 95 -21.70 0.90 5.02
C ALA A 95 -22.30 0.38 3.70
N LEU A 96 -22.93 1.26 2.91
CA LEU A 96 -23.44 0.89 1.59
C LEU A 96 -22.31 0.43 0.66
N ARG A 97 -21.20 1.18 0.55
CA ARG A 97 -20.03 0.80 -0.27
C ARG A 97 -19.49 -0.57 0.12
N VAL A 98 -19.30 -0.83 1.41
CA VAL A 98 -18.85 -2.15 1.92
C VAL A 98 -19.86 -3.24 1.59
N GLY A 99 -21.16 -2.98 1.73
CA GLY A 99 -22.22 -3.91 1.35
C GLY A 99 -22.20 -4.25 -0.13
N VAL A 100 -22.18 -3.23 -1.00
CA VAL A 100 -22.16 -3.40 -2.46
C VAL A 100 -20.88 -4.07 -2.92
N TYR A 101 -19.72 -3.74 -2.33
CA TYR A 101 -18.46 -4.38 -2.68
C TYR A 101 -18.50 -5.90 -2.43
N GLN A 102 -19.03 -6.32 -1.28
CA GLN A 102 -19.22 -7.74 -0.98
C GLN A 102 -20.14 -8.41 -2.00
N LEU A 103 -21.23 -7.74 -2.39
CA LEU A 103 -22.18 -8.29 -3.35
C LEU A 103 -21.58 -8.47 -4.74
N PHE A 104 -20.73 -7.56 -5.21
CA PHE A 104 -20.21 -7.58 -6.58
C PHE A 104 -18.90 -8.37 -6.73
N PHE A 105 -18.00 -8.29 -5.74
CA PHE A 105 -16.61 -8.73 -5.89
C PHE A 105 -16.22 -9.92 -5.02
N LEU A 106 -17.08 -10.36 -4.07
CA LEU A 106 -16.76 -11.46 -3.15
C LEU A 106 -17.70 -12.65 -3.35
N ASP A 107 -17.40 -13.50 -4.33
CA ASP A 107 -18.28 -14.63 -4.72
C ASP A 107 -18.49 -15.67 -3.63
N ARG A 108 -17.55 -15.80 -2.69
CA ARG A 108 -17.66 -16.74 -1.56
C ARG A 108 -18.59 -16.27 -0.44
N ILE A 109 -19.08 -15.03 -0.48
CA ILE A 109 -19.92 -14.46 0.58
C ILE A 109 -21.37 -14.43 0.10
N PRO A 110 -22.29 -15.20 0.71
CA PRO A 110 -23.70 -15.17 0.35
C PRO A 110 -24.28 -13.76 0.48
N ALA A 111 -25.14 -13.38 -0.47
CA ALA A 111 -25.75 -12.04 -0.48
C ALA A 111 -26.49 -11.70 0.82
N SER A 112 -27.18 -12.68 1.41
CA SER A 112 -27.86 -12.52 2.71
C SER A 112 -26.88 -12.19 3.84
N ALA A 113 -25.70 -12.81 3.86
CA ALA A 113 -24.65 -12.55 4.84
C ALA A 113 -24.03 -11.15 4.64
N ALA A 114 -23.73 -10.78 3.39
CA ALA A 114 -23.21 -9.45 3.05
C ALA A 114 -24.15 -8.33 3.53
N VAL A 115 -25.46 -8.47 3.29
CA VAL A 115 -26.47 -7.53 3.74
C VAL A 115 -26.58 -7.52 5.27
N ASN A 116 -26.82 -8.69 5.87
CA ASN A 116 -27.11 -8.79 7.30
C ASN A 116 -25.94 -8.32 8.16
N GLU A 117 -24.71 -8.69 7.84
CA GLU A 117 -23.52 -8.26 8.58
C GLU A 117 -23.27 -6.77 8.47
N THR A 118 -23.50 -6.18 7.29
CA THR A 118 -23.40 -4.72 7.10
C THR A 118 -24.43 -3.97 7.94
N VAL A 119 -25.69 -4.44 7.96
CA VAL A 119 -26.77 -3.86 8.75
C VAL A 119 -26.54 -4.00 10.26
N LYS A 120 -25.94 -5.11 10.71
CA LYS A 120 -25.54 -5.30 12.11
C LYS A 120 -24.54 -4.23 12.58
N VAL A 121 -23.65 -3.75 11.71
CA VAL A 121 -22.73 -2.66 12.05
C VAL A 121 -23.50 -1.39 12.42
N LEU A 122 -24.49 -0.99 11.63
CA LEU A 122 -25.29 0.20 11.91
C LEU A 122 -26.08 0.09 13.22
N LYS A 123 -26.56 -1.12 13.55
CA LYS A 123 -27.18 -1.40 14.86
C LYS A 123 -26.17 -1.21 16.01
N ALA A 124 -24.95 -1.74 15.86
CA ALA A 124 -23.90 -1.61 16.86
C ALA A 124 -23.45 -0.15 17.04
N GLU A 125 -23.40 0.63 15.96
CA GLU A 125 -23.13 2.08 15.98
C GLU A 125 -24.36 2.93 16.36
N LYS A 126 -25.40 2.31 16.96
CA LYS A 126 -26.60 2.95 17.51
C LYS A 126 -27.31 3.89 16.52
N GLN A 127 -27.29 3.55 15.23
CA GLN A 127 -27.97 4.33 14.20
C GLN A 127 -29.50 4.18 14.30
N PRO A 128 -30.29 5.19 13.89
CA PRO A 128 -31.74 5.14 14.01
C PRO A 128 -32.35 4.05 13.11
N ARG A 129 -33.48 3.48 13.55
CA ARG A 129 -34.14 2.34 12.89
C ARG A 129 -34.48 2.60 11.42
N TRP A 130 -34.92 3.81 11.08
CA TRP A 130 -35.24 4.18 9.70
C TRP A 130 -34.01 4.08 8.78
N LEU A 131 -32.83 4.48 9.26
CA LEU A 131 -31.59 4.44 8.49
C LEU A 131 -31.10 3.00 8.28
N ILE A 132 -31.23 2.18 9.32
CA ILE A 132 -30.91 0.75 9.26
C ILE A 132 -31.82 0.05 8.24
N ASN A 133 -33.12 0.36 8.25
CA ASN A 133 -34.08 -0.16 7.29
C ASN A 133 -33.79 0.34 5.86
N PHE A 134 -33.41 1.60 5.70
CA PHE A 134 -33.00 2.18 4.43
C PHE A 134 -31.79 1.45 3.82
N VAL A 135 -30.69 1.31 4.57
CA VAL A 135 -29.50 0.60 4.09
C VAL A 135 -29.82 -0.86 3.77
N ASN A 136 -30.59 -1.53 4.61
CA ASN A 136 -31.04 -2.90 4.36
C ASN A 136 -31.89 -2.99 3.06
N GLY A 137 -32.82 -2.06 2.85
CA GLY A 137 -33.66 -2.01 1.65
C GLY A 137 -32.84 -1.83 0.39
N VAL A 138 -31.94 -0.83 0.37
CA VAL A 138 -31.03 -0.57 -0.76
C VAL A 138 -30.20 -1.80 -1.10
N LEU A 139 -29.51 -2.40 -0.11
CA LEU A 139 -28.65 -3.56 -0.36
C LEU A 139 -29.43 -4.81 -0.80
N ARG A 140 -30.65 -5.04 -0.28
CA ARG A 140 -31.49 -6.16 -0.72
C ARG A 140 -31.97 -5.97 -2.16
N THR A 141 -32.34 -4.76 -2.55
CA THR A 141 -32.72 -4.46 -3.93
C THR A 141 -31.56 -4.67 -4.88
N ILE A 142 -30.36 -4.17 -4.53
CA ILE A 142 -29.13 -4.39 -5.30
C ILE A 142 -28.83 -5.89 -5.42
N ALA A 143 -28.88 -6.65 -4.32
CA ALA A 143 -28.61 -8.08 -4.34
C ALA A 143 -29.56 -8.84 -5.28
N ARG A 144 -30.85 -8.47 -5.31
CA ARG A 144 -31.86 -9.08 -6.18
C ARG A 144 -31.63 -8.76 -7.65
N GLN A 145 -31.12 -7.58 -7.97
CA GLN A 145 -30.89 -7.12 -9.35
C GLN A 145 -29.42 -7.23 -9.78
N ARG A 146 -28.54 -7.85 -8.99
CA ARG A 146 -27.09 -7.92 -9.26
C ARG A 146 -26.78 -8.42 -10.67
N THR A 147 -27.47 -9.49 -11.10
CA THR A 147 -27.20 -10.15 -12.38
C THR A 147 -27.60 -9.33 -13.61
N SER A 148 -28.50 -8.35 -13.46
CA SER A 148 -28.90 -7.44 -14.53
C SER A 148 -28.14 -6.11 -14.51
N LEU A 149 -27.29 -5.87 -13.51
CA LEU A 149 -26.49 -4.66 -13.42
C LEU A 149 -25.17 -4.81 -14.19
N PRO A 150 -24.75 -3.77 -14.93
CA PRO A 150 -23.45 -3.78 -15.59
C PRO A 150 -22.32 -3.83 -14.56
N GLY A 151 -21.24 -4.51 -14.92
CA GLY A 151 -19.99 -4.46 -14.18
C GLY A 151 -19.28 -3.11 -14.31
N PRO A 152 -18.11 -2.94 -13.66
CA PRO A 152 -17.33 -1.70 -13.70
C PRO A 152 -17.04 -1.19 -15.11
N ASP A 153 -16.86 -2.09 -16.07
CA ASP A 153 -16.49 -1.75 -17.44
C ASP A 153 -17.64 -1.15 -18.28
N ALA A 154 -18.88 -1.19 -17.78
CA ALA A 154 -20.06 -0.68 -18.51
C ALA A 154 -21.06 0.10 -17.63
N ALA A 155 -20.69 0.40 -16.38
CA ALA A 155 -21.59 1.01 -15.41
C ALA A 155 -21.67 2.54 -15.48
N GLY A 156 -20.76 3.18 -16.21
CA GLY A 156 -20.71 4.62 -16.39
C GLY A 156 -21.80 5.15 -17.31
N LYS A 157 -21.72 6.46 -17.59
CA LYS A 157 -22.64 7.15 -18.49
C LYS A 157 -22.49 6.58 -19.91
N ASP A 158 -23.61 6.39 -20.60
CA ASP A 158 -23.66 5.88 -21.98
C ASP A 158 -22.95 4.52 -22.17
N GLY A 159 -22.84 3.72 -21.11
CA GLY A 159 -22.17 2.41 -21.13
C GLY A 159 -20.65 2.45 -21.01
N ALA A 160 -20.07 3.61 -20.69
CA ALA A 160 -18.63 3.76 -20.50
C ALA A 160 -18.11 3.05 -19.23
N PRO A 161 -16.82 2.70 -19.16
CA PRO A 161 -16.20 2.14 -17.97
C PRO A 161 -16.09 3.16 -16.84
N VAL A 162 -16.29 2.70 -15.60
CA VAL A 162 -16.01 3.49 -14.41
C VAL A 162 -14.54 3.32 -14.04
N LEU A 163 -13.73 4.33 -14.36
CA LEU A 163 -12.28 4.27 -14.24
C LEU A 163 -11.79 4.26 -12.78
N ASN A 164 -12.61 4.65 -11.80
CA ASN A 164 -12.24 4.76 -10.38
C ASN A 164 -11.02 5.66 -10.12
N HIS A 165 -10.93 6.81 -10.79
CA HIS A 165 -9.86 7.80 -10.60
C HIS A 165 -10.45 9.22 -10.53
N PRO A 166 -9.83 10.14 -9.76
CA PRO A 166 -10.28 11.53 -9.72
C PRO A 166 -10.02 12.23 -11.06
N ASP A 167 -10.84 13.24 -11.35
CA ASP A 167 -10.81 13.95 -12.63
C ASP A 167 -9.46 14.59 -12.92
N TRP A 168 -8.75 15.07 -11.89
CA TRP A 168 -7.44 15.72 -12.09
C TRP A 168 -6.39 14.73 -12.65
N LEU A 169 -6.34 13.48 -12.14
CA LEU A 169 -5.48 12.44 -12.71
C LEU A 169 -5.91 12.08 -14.13
N LEU A 170 -7.22 11.91 -14.35
CA LEU A 170 -7.75 11.53 -15.66
C LEU A 170 -7.45 12.58 -16.72
N ARG A 171 -7.61 13.88 -16.42
CA ARG A 171 -7.29 14.97 -17.34
C ARG A 171 -5.81 14.95 -17.71
N ARG A 172 -4.92 14.85 -16.72
CA ARG A 172 -3.46 14.85 -16.93
C ARG A 172 -2.99 13.64 -17.72
N TRP A 173 -3.44 12.44 -17.33
CA TRP A 173 -3.04 11.20 -18.01
C TRP A 173 -3.60 11.14 -19.43
N ARG A 174 -4.83 11.60 -19.68
CA ARG A 174 -5.38 11.70 -21.04
C ARG A 174 -4.57 12.64 -21.92
N ALA A 175 -4.17 13.79 -21.39
CA ALA A 175 -3.32 14.72 -22.12
C ALA A 175 -1.95 14.12 -22.44
N ARG A 176 -1.39 13.31 -21.54
CA ARG A 176 -0.04 12.73 -21.67
C ARG A 176 0.04 11.45 -22.48
N TYR A 177 -0.91 10.53 -22.27
CA TYR A 177 -0.88 9.17 -22.80
C TYR A 177 -2.00 8.91 -23.82
N GLY A 178 -2.93 9.84 -24.01
CA GLY A 178 -4.15 9.62 -24.78
C GLY A 178 -5.24 8.86 -23.99
N PRO A 179 -6.47 8.81 -24.54
CA PRO A 179 -7.61 8.19 -23.87
C PRO A 179 -7.44 6.69 -23.61
N ASP A 180 -7.07 5.92 -24.64
CA ASP A 180 -7.03 4.45 -24.57
C ASP A 180 -5.99 3.95 -23.56
N ARG A 181 -4.78 4.53 -23.59
CA ARG A 181 -3.71 4.16 -22.65
C ARG A 181 -4.04 4.59 -21.22
N THR A 182 -4.71 5.73 -21.05
CA THR A 182 -5.17 6.17 -19.72
C THR A 182 -6.18 5.19 -19.14
N GLU A 183 -7.14 4.75 -19.95
CA GLU A 183 -8.11 3.74 -19.53
C GLU A 183 -7.42 2.43 -19.15
N GLU A 184 -6.42 1.97 -19.92
CA GLU A 184 -5.63 0.78 -19.60
C GLU A 184 -4.90 0.92 -18.24
N ILE A 185 -4.25 2.06 -18.00
CA ILE A 185 -3.60 2.37 -16.72
C ILE A 185 -4.62 2.29 -15.58
N CYS A 186 -5.79 2.94 -15.76
CA CYS A 186 -6.86 2.95 -14.76
C CYS A 186 -7.39 1.54 -14.48
N ARG A 187 -7.61 0.74 -15.52
CA ARG A 187 -8.07 -0.65 -15.41
C ARG A 187 -7.06 -1.50 -14.64
N LEU A 188 -5.77 -1.42 -14.97
CA LEU A 188 -4.70 -2.12 -14.26
C LEU A 188 -4.60 -1.69 -12.78
N ASN A 189 -4.77 -0.39 -12.51
CA ASN A 189 -4.82 0.17 -11.16
C ASN A 189 -6.01 -0.34 -10.33
N ASN A 190 -7.07 -0.84 -10.96
CA ASN A 190 -8.26 -1.37 -10.29
C ASN A 190 -8.18 -2.87 -9.98
N LEU A 191 -7.19 -3.57 -10.55
CA LEU A 191 -6.95 -4.99 -10.28
C LEU A 191 -6.24 -5.20 -8.94
N GLU A 192 -6.52 -6.32 -8.28
CA GLU A 192 -5.73 -6.74 -7.12
C GLU A 192 -4.25 -6.92 -7.55
N PRO A 193 -3.28 -6.34 -6.83
CA PRO A 193 -1.87 -6.52 -7.14
C PRO A 193 -1.42 -7.97 -6.88
N LEU A 194 -0.62 -8.50 -7.81
CA LEU A 194 0.11 -9.74 -7.55
C LEU A 194 1.26 -9.48 -6.57
N LEU A 195 1.58 -10.47 -5.74
CA LEU A 195 2.69 -10.36 -4.81
C LEU A 195 4.00 -10.64 -5.53
N SER A 196 4.87 -9.62 -5.56
CA SER A 196 6.22 -9.71 -6.12
C SER A 196 7.21 -9.89 -4.97
N LEU A 197 8.05 -10.91 -5.09
CA LEU A 197 9.10 -11.26 -4.15
C LEU A 197 10.44 -10.96 -4.80
N ARG A 198 11.39 -10.46 -4.01
CA ARG A 198 12.83 -10.49 -4.33
C ARG A 198 13.44 -11.67 -3.60
N VAL A 199 13.98 -12.62 -4.33
CA VAL A 199 14.71 -13.75 -3.77
C VAL A 199 16.03 -13.27 -3.17
N ASN A 200 16.35 -13.74 -1.97
CA ASN A 200 17.64 -13.53 -1.35
C ASN A 200 18.64 -14.54 -1.92
N THR A 201 19.32 -14.17 -3.02
CA THR A 201 20.21 -15.07 -3.76
C THR A 201 21.46 -15.49 -3.01
N ARG A 202 21.73 -14.90 -1.83
CA ARG A 202 22.77 -15.37 -0.91
C ARG A 202 22.39 -16.64 -0.15
N LEU A 203 21.09 -16.89 0.02
CA LEU A 203 20.59 -17.99 0.83
C LEU A 203 19.93 -19.08 -0.02
N ILE A 204 19.32 -18.72 -1.13
CA ILE A 204 18.59 -19.66 -1.99
C ILE A 204 18.57 -19.20 -3.44
N SER A 205 18.60 -20.14 -4.39
CA SER A 205 18.35 -19.82 -5.80
C SER A 205 16.88 -19.48 -6.04
N ARG A 206 16.62 -18.69 -7.09
CA ARG A 206 15.26 -18.34 -7.49
C ARG A 206 14.41 -19.58 -7.79
N GLU A 207 15.01 -20.56 -8.45
CA GLU A 207 14.38 -21.82 -8.84
C GLU A 207 14.01 -22.66 -7.60
N ALA A 208 14.92 -22.77 -6.63
CA ALA A 208 14.66 -23.51 -5.39
C ALA A 208 13.57 -22.86 -4.53
N LEU A 209 13.51 -21.52 -4.47
CA LEU A 209 12.42 -20.83 -3.78
C LEU A 209 11.08 -21.01 -4.51
N ALA A 210 11.07 -20.92 -5.84
CA ALA A 210 9.87 -21.15 -6.64
C ALA A 210 9.30 -22.55 -6.40
N ASP A 211 10.15 -23.58 -6.38
CA ASP A 211 9.72 -24.96 -6.09
C ASP A 211 9.17 -25.11 -4.67
N ARG A 212 9.75 -24.43 -3.69
CA ARG A 212 9.24 -24.42 -2.32
C ARG A 212 7.84 -23.80 -2.24
N CYS A 213 7.61 -22.69 -2.94
CA CYS A 213 6.29 -22.08 -3.03
C CYS A 213 5.28 -22.98 -3.75
N ARG A 214 5.67 -23.66 -4.84
CA ARG A 214 4.80 -24.62 -5.55
C ARG A 214 4.40 -25.80 -4.68
N ARG A 215 5.35 -26.37 -3.92
CA ARG A 215 5.06 -27.44 -2.95
C ARG A 215 4.09 -27.00 -1.84
N ALA A 216 4.08 -25.70 -1.51
CA ALA A 216 3.13 -25.11 -0.59
C ALA A 216 1.77 -24.74 -1.25
N GLY A 217 1.56 -25.08 -2.52
CA GLY A 217 0.29 -24.86 -3.24
C GLY A 217 0.14 -23.47 -3.86
N HIS A 218 1.21 -22.70 -3.99
CA HIS A 218 1.17 -21.38 -4.65
C HIS A 218 1.52 -21.48 -6.14
N GLY A 219 0.74 -20.80 -6.99
CA GLY A 219 1.13 -20.55 -8.38
C GLY A 219 2.26 -19.52 -8.40
N VAL A 220 3.39 -19.85 -9.04
CA VAL A 220 4.59 -19.01 -9.07
C VAL A 220 5.20 -19.00 -10.46
N ARG A 221 5.49 -17.79 -10.93
CA ARG A 221 6.28 -17.55 -12.14
C ARG A 221 7.43 -16.60 -11.85
N ASN A 222 8.40 -16.56 -12.77
CA ASN A 222 9.46 -15.57 -12.73
C ASN A 222 8.91 -14.15 -12.96
N GLY A 223 9.58 -13.17 -12.37
CA GLY A 223 9.42 -11.77 -12.73
C GLY A 223 9.78 -11.54 -14.19
N ARG A 224 9.22 -10.47 -14.77
CA ARG A 224 9.44 -10.14 -16.18
C ARG A 224 10.72 -9.33 -16.40
N TYR A 225 11.09 -8.51 -15.42
CA TYR A 225 12.12 -7.48 -15.56
C TYR A 225 13.27 -7.67 -14.59
N ALA A 226 12.99 -7.93 -13.31
CA ALA A 226 14.04 -8.03 -12.30
C ALA A 226 14.58 -9.47 -12.19
N PRO A 227 15.92 -9.67 -12.16
CA PRO A 227 16.53 -10.99 -12.20
C PRO A 227 16.15 -11.85 -10.97
N ASP A 228 16.07 -11.24 -9.80
CA ASP A 228 15.76 -11.93 -8.55
C ASP A 228 14.26 -11.98 -8.24
N ALA A 229 13.40 -11.63 -9.21
CA ALA A 229 11.97 -11.54 -8.95
C ALA A 229 11.23 -12.87 -9.14
N LEU A 230 10.34 -13.16 -8.21
CA LEU A 230 9.26 -14.14 -8.34
C LEU A 230 7.91 -13.45 -8.15
N VAL A 231 6.90 -13.87 -8.92
CA VAL A 231 5.54 -13.37 -8.82
C VAL A 231 4.62 -14.51 -8.43
N LEU A 232 3.90 -14.33 -7.32
CA LEU A 232 2.84 -15.25 -6.91
C LEU A 232 1.55 -14.92 -7.69
N GLU A 233 1.03 -15.92 -8.38
CA GLU A 233 -0.13 -15.79 -9.29
C GLU A 233 -1.47 -15.90 -8.57
N SER A 234 -1.46 -16.45 -7.35
CA SER A 234 -2.63 -16.58 -6.49
C SER A 234 -2.43 -15.85 -5.16
N GLY A 235 -3.54 -15.55 -4.49
CA GLY A 235 -3.53 -14.88 -3.20
C GLY A 235 -2.71 -15.66 -2.17
N ALA A 236 -1.56 -15.11 -1.78
CA ALA A 236 -0.63 -15.69 -0.83
C ALA A 236 -1.14 -15.77 0.61
N GLY A 237 -2.29 -15.15 0.91
CA GLY A 237 -2.73 -14.93 2.29
C GLY A 237 -1.78 -13.96 3.02
N ALA A 238 -1.52 -14.23 4.30
CA ALA A 238 -0.58 -13.43 5.07
C ALA A 238 0.86 -13.75 4.64
N VAL A 239 1.61 -12.72 4.24
CA VAL A 239 3.03 -12.84 3.81
C VAL A 239 3.88 -13.56 4.84
N ALA A 240 3.63 -13.33 6.14
CA ALA A 240 4.35 -13.96 7.23
C ALA A 240 4.26 -15.50 7.23
N ASN A 241 3.24 -16.06 6.59
CA ASN A 241 3.00 -17.50 6.51
C ASN A 241 3.60 -18.13 5.24
N LEU A 242 4.16 -17.32 4.34
CA LEU A 242 4.76 -17.84 3.12
C LEU A 242 6.07 -18.58 3.44
N PRO A 243 6.32 -19.72 2.78
CA PRO A 243 7.50 -20.52 3.04
C PRO A 243 8.77 -19.71 2.74
N GLY A 244 9.67 -19.62 3.71
CA GLY A 244 10.93 -18.86 3.59
C GLY A 244 10.88 -17.42 4.08
N PHE A 245 9.72 -16.87 4.46
CA PHE A 245 9.66 -15.47 4.93
C PHE A 245 10.43 -15.26 6.23
N ALA A 246 10.14 -16.08 7.25
CA ALA A 246 10.78 -16.01 8.57
C ALA A 246 12.29 -16.30 8.52
N GLU A 247 12.71 -17.10 7.53
CA GLU A 247 14.10 -17.49 7.29
C GLU A 247 14.90 -16.47 6.46
N GLY A 248 14.27 -15.38 6.04
CA GLY A 248 14.95 -14.33 5.26
C GLY A 248 15.22 -14.68 3.80
N LEU A 249 14.60 -15.75 3.28
CA LEU A 249 14.84 -16.24 1.91
C LEU A 249 14.32 -15.29 0.82
N PHE A 250 13.43 -14.36 1.18
CA PHE A 250 12.96 -13.33 0.27
C PHE A 250 12.48 -12.07 1.00
N GLN A 251 12.29 -11.01 0.22
CA GLN A 251 11.62 -9.78 0.61
C GLN A 251 10.44 -9.48 -0.32
N VAL A 252 9.31 -9.00 0.21
CA VAL A 252 8.24 -8.50 -0.66
C VAL A 252 8.70 -7.18 -1.29
N GLN A 253 8.92 -7.18 -2.60
CA GLN A 253 9.42 -6.02 -3.32
C GLN A 253 9.02 -6.09 -4.79
N GLY A 254 8.48 -4.98 -5.32
CA GLY A 254 8.12 -4.86 -6.73
C GLY A 254 9.37 -4.84 -7.64
N GLU A 255 9.24 -5.36 -8.85
CA GLU A 255 10.34 -5.48 -9.80
C GLU A 255 11.03 -4.13 -10.09
N ALA A 256 10.28 -3.05 -10.28
CA ALA A 256 10.85 -1.71 -10.50
C ALA A 256 11.77 -1.25 -9.35
N ALA A 257 11.40 -1.56 -8.10
CA ALA A 257 12.23 -1.23 -6.95
C ALA A 257 13.48 -2.13 -6.84
N GLN A 258 13.45 -3.34 -7.40
CA GLN A 258 14.62 -4.21 -7.51
C GLN A 258 15.58 -3.70 -8.60
N LEU A 259 15.05 -3.21 -9.72
CA LEU A 259 15.86 -2.64 -10.80
C LEU A 259 16.61 -1.38 -10.36
N ALA A 260 15.98 -0.51 -9.57
CA ALA A 260 16.58 0.74 -9.11
C ALA A 260 17.94 0.54 -8.42
N THR A 261 18.10 -0.52 -7.62
CA THR A 261 19.38 -0.80 -6.96
C THR A 261 20.44 -1.33 -7.93
N LEU A 262 20.04 -2.01 -9.01
CA LEU A 262 20.98 -2.53 -10.02
C LEU A 262 21.64 -1.40 -10.82
N LEU A 263 21.03 -0.22 -10.89
CA LEU A 263 21.60 0.96 -11.56
C LEU A 263 22.84 1.53 -10.83
N LEU A 264 23.12 1.09 -9.60
CA LEU A 264 24.35 1.45 -8.87
C LEU A 264 25.56 0.59 -9.24
N ALA A 265 25.41 -0.38 -10.15
CA ALA A 265 26.52 -1.17 -10.66
C ALA A 265 27.54 -0.28 -11.42
N PRO A 266 28.84 -0.65 -11.46
CA PRO A 266 29.43 -1.89 -10.95
C PRO A 266 29.65 -1.86 -9.43
N PHE A 267 29.32 -2.98 -8.77
CA PHE A 267 29.59 -3.19 -7.35
C PHE A 267 31.02 -3.68 -7.13
N ALA A 268 31.74 -3.03 -6.22
CA ALA A 268 33.12 -3.36 -5.88
C ALA A 268 33.39 -3.25 -4.38
N ALA A 269 34.36 -4.05 -3.90
CA ALA A 269 34.89 -3.98 -2.54
C ALA A 269 35.63 -2.67 -2.30
N GLY A 270 35.71 -2.22 -1.05
CA GLY A 270 36.35 -0.96 -0.65
C GLY A 270 35.60 0.31 -1.06
N ARG A 271 34.46 0.17 -1.77
CA ARG A 271 33.57 1.28 -2.11
C ARG A 271 32.51 1.51 -1.04
N ARG A 272 32.06 2.76 -0.95
CA ARG A 272 31.02 3.24 -0.03
C ARG A 272 29.72 3.49 -0.77
N TYR A 273 28.63 2.90 -0.28
CA TYR A 273 27.28 3.02 -0.83
C TYR A 273 26.36 3.67 0.19
N LEU A 274 25.46 4.53 -0.28
CA LEU A 274 24.45 5.20 0.53
C LEU A 274 23.05 4.91 0.01
N ASP A 275 22.17 4.40 0.87
CA ASP A 275 20.72 4.46 0.69
C ASP A 275 20.18 5.67 1.48
N ALA A 276 19.97 6.78 0.79
CA ALA A 276 19.67 8.07 1.39
C ALA A 276 18.22 8.19 1.90
N CYS A 277 17.34 7.25 1.51
CA CYS A 277 15.92 7.22 1.87
C CYS A 277 15.47 5.76 2.08
N ALA A 278 16.02 5.11 3.10
CA ALA A 278 15.97 3.66 3.24
C ALA A 278 14.55 3.08 3.50
N GLY A 279 13.64 3.88 4.05
CA GLY A 279 12.26 3.45 4.29
C GLY A 279 12.19 2.23 5.20
N LEU A 280 11.57 1.15 4.69
CA LEU A 280 11.47 -0.13 5.40
C LEU A 280 12.62 -1.11 5.07
N GLY A 281 13.64 -0.68 4.31
CA GLY A 281 14.83 -1.49 4.01
C GLY A 281 14.72 -2.42 2.83
N GLY A 282 13.70 -2.27 1.98
CA GLY A 282 13.56 -3.10 0.78
C GLY A 282 14.77 -2.96 -0.15
N LYS A 283 15.16 -1.72 -0.46
CA LYS A 283 16.30 -1.42 -1.35
C LYS A 283 17.63 -1.58 -0.61
N THR A 284 17.74 -1.10 0.63
CA THR A 284 18.89 -1.35 1.51
C THR A 284 19.25 -2.84 1.59
N GLY A 285 18.27 -3.72 1.86
CA GLY A 285 18.51 -5.16 1.92
C GLY A 285 18.87 -5.77 0.56
N HIS A 286 18.46 -5.16 -0.55
CA HIS A 286 18.90 -5.61 -1.88
C HIS A 286 20.34 -5.20 -2.16
N LEU A 287 20.72 -3.95 -1.83
CA LEU A 287 22.10 -3.51 -1.90
C LEU A 287 22.98 -4.40 -1.02
N ALA A 288 22.55 -4.66 0.21
CA ALA A 288 23.25 -5.56 1.11
C ALA A 288 23.46 -6.96 0.49
N GLN A 289 22.53 -7.46 -0.34
CA GLN A 289 22.63 -8.74 -1.06
C GLN A 289 23.62 -8.67 -2.24
N LEU A 290 23.62 -7.56 -2.99
CA LEU A 290 24.43 -7.35 -4.19
C LEU A 290 25.89 -6.99 -3.91
N LEU A 291 26.14 -6.30 -2.79
CA LEU A 291 27.47 -5.77 -2.48
C LEU A 291 28.47 -6.87 -2.12
N PRO A 292 29.69 -6.87 -2.69
CA PRO A 292 30.72 -7.83 -2.31
C PRO A 292 31.21 -7.59 -0.88
N ALA A 293 31.90 -8.59 -0.32
CA ALA A 293 32.58 -8.43 0.97
C ALA A 293 33.57 -7.26 0.93
N GLY A 294 33.63 -6.47 2.00
CA GLY A 294 34.48 -5.29 2.11
C GLY A 294 33.92 -4.01 1.48
N ALA A 295 32.71 -4.04 0.90
CA ALA A 295 31.97 -2.80 0.60
C ALA A 295 31.28 -2.28 1.87
N GLU A 296 31.19 -0.96 1.98
CA GLU A 296 30.51 -0.27 3.10
C GLU A 296 29.13 0.21 2.64
N LEU A 297 28.07 -0.08 3.40
CA LEU A 297 26.72 0.39 3.11
C LEU A 297 26.18 1.21 4.30
N THR A 298 25.72 2.43 4.01
CA THR A 298 25.01 3.27 4.96
C THR A 298 23.57 3.46 4.53
N ALA A 299 22.64 3.42 5.48
CA ALA A 299 21.22 3.67 5.25
C ALA A 299 20.68 4.74 6.20
N VAL A 300 20.01 5.73 5.62
CA VAL A 300 19.43 6.89 6.33
C VAL A 300 17.92 6.80 6.30
N GLU A 301 17.28 6.91 7.47
CA GLU A 301 15.83 6.97 7.59
C GLU A 301 15.41 7.90 8.75
N PRO A 302 14.69 9.01 8.48
CA PRO A 302 14.34 9.98 9.51
C PRO A 302 13.17 9.53 10.41
N ASP A 303 12.21 8.74 9.91
CA ASP A 303 11.05 8.32 10.69
C ASP A 303 11.43 7.19 11.66
N ARG A 304 11.30 7.45 12.96
CA ARG A 304 11.66 6.51 14.03
C ARG A 304 10.99 5.14 13.90
N ARG A 305 9.73 5.11 13.46
CA ARG A 305 8.98 3.86 13.33
C ARG A 305 9.47 3.05 12.12
N ARG A 306 9.66 3.70 10.97
CA ARG A 306 10.24 3.06 9.78
C ARG A 306 11.68 2.61 10.04
N PHE A 307 12.47 3.40 10.76
CA PHE A 307 13.82 3.03 11.18
C PHE A 307 13.86 1.74 12.02
N ALA A 308 12.96 1.59 13.00
CA ALA A 308 12.86 0.36 13.78
C ALA A 308 12.51 -0.85 12.89
N LEU A 309 11.54 -0.70 11.98
CA LEU A 309 11.12 -1.74 11.04
C LEU A 309 12.20 -2.07 9.98
N LEU A 310 12.99 -1.09 9.56
CA LEU A 310 14.17 -1.25 8.73
C LEU A 310 15.15 -2.21 9.41
N GLY A 311 15.51 -1.94 10.67
CA GLY A 311 16.38 -2.81 11.45
C GLY A 311 15.82 -4.23 11.65
N GLU A 312 14.52 -4.38 11.88
CA GLU A 312 13.85 -5.69 11.94
C GLU A 312 13.92 -6.46 10.61
N ASN A 313 13.66 -5.79 9.49
CA ASN A 313 13.73 -6.40 8.17
C ASN A 313 15.15 -6.83 7.81
N LEU A 314 16.16 -6.00 8.11
CA LEU A 314 17.55 -6.33 7.84
C LEU A 314 18.04 -7.53 8.65
N ARG A 315 17.69 -7.59 9.95
CA ARG A 315 17.96 -8.77 10.80
C ARG A 315 17.32 -10.03 10.26
N ARG A 316 16.04 -9.98 9.86
CA ARG A 316 15.36 -11.14 9.26
C ARG A 316 16.02 -11.60 7.97
N LEU A 317 16.53 -10.67 7.16
CA LEU A 317 17.24 -10.99 5.91
C LEU A 317 18.70 -11.42 6.13
N GLY A 318 19.20 -11.42 7.37
CA GLY A 318 20.60 -11.72 7.70
C GLY A 318 21.58 -10.67 7.16
N ALA A 319 21.15 -9.42 7.05
CA ALA A 319 21.88 -8.33 6.40
C ALA A 319 22.39 -7.24 7.38
N ASP A 320 22.16 -7.38 8.68
CA ASP A 320 22.44 -6.36 9.70
C ASP A 320 23.92 -6.20 10.07
N GLY A 321 24.78 -7.19 9.80
CA GLY A 321 26.19 -7.18 10.22
C GLY A 321 27.10 -6.18 9.49
N ASN A 322 26.72 -5.69 8.31
CA ASN A 322 27.60 -4.90 7.42
C ASN A 322 26.97 -3.56 7.01
N ILE A 323 25.99 -3.06 7.75
CA ILE A 323 25.24 -1.85 7.39
C ILE A 323 25.28 -0.84 8.54
N THR A 324 25.70 0.38 8.25
CA THR A 324 25.56 1.51 9.17
C THR A 324 24.16 2.10 9.04
N LEU A 325 23.39 2.11 10.13
CA LEU A 325 22.05 2.70 10.16
C LEU A 325 22.08 4.06 10.85
N PHE A 326 21.51 5.07 10.21
CA PHE A 326 21.39 6.42 10.76
C PHE A 326 19.91 6.84 10.85
N ASN A 327 19.45 7.14 12.07
CA ASN A 327 18.09 7.64 12.29
C ASN A 327 18.07 9.17 12.35
N GLY A 328 17.93 9.79 11.19
CA GLY A 328 17.89 11.25 11.05
C GLY A 328 17.66 11.67 9.61
N GLY A 329 17.64 12.97 9.37
CA GLY A 329 17.53 13.54 8.02
C GLY A 329 18.80 13.35 7.21
N LEU A 330 18.70 13.38 5.88
CA LEU A 330 19.87 13.32 5.00
C LEU A 330 20.76 14.55 5.17
N ASP A 331 20.17 15.71 5.46
CA ASP A 331 20.82 16.97 5.78
C ASP A 331 21.64 16.87 7.08
N GLU A 332 21.04 16.32 8.14
CA GLU A 332 21.72 16.04 9.40
C GLU A 332 22.89 15.08 9.21
N PHE A 333 22.65 13.99 8.45
CA PHE A 333 23.69 13.03 8.11
C PHE A 333 24.84 13.70 7.34
N ALA A 334 24.54 14.54 6.36
CA ALA A 334 25.55 15.25 5.57
C ALA A 334 26.38 16.22 6.42
N GLY A 335 25.76 16.90 7.39
CA GLY A 335 26.43 17.81 8.30
C GLY A 335 27.41 17.14 9.28
N SER A 336 27.39 15.82 9.42
CA SER A 336 28.22 15.08 10.38
C SER A 336 29.67 14.81 9.92
N GLY A 337 30.12 15.41 8.80
CA GLY A 337 31.50 15.27 8.31
C GLY A 337 31.79 13.92 7.67
N GLN A 338 30.78 13.30 7.05
CA GLN A 338 30.88 11.98 6.44
C GLN A 338 31.87 11.95 5.27
N ARG A 339 32.51 10.80 5.07
CA ARG A 339 33.29 10.55 3.85
C ARG A 339 32.33 10.49 2.65
N ARG A 340 32.80 10.96 1.50
CA ARG A 340 32.04 10.89 0.24
C ARG A 340 31.77 9.44 -0.17
N PHE A 341 30.65 9.20 -0.82
CA PHE A 341 30.20 7.89 -1.28
C PHE A 341 30.49 7.68 -2.77
N ASP A 342 30.85 6.46 -3.13
CA ASP A 342 31.10 6.07 -4.52
C ASP A 342 29.80 5.84 -5.28
N ALA A 343 28.72 5.47 -4.58
CA ALA A 343 27.40 5.38 -5.17
C ALA A 343 26.29 5.71 -4.16
N ILE A 344 25.28 6.48 -4.59
CA ILE A 344 24.17 6.93 -3.76
C ILE A 344 22.84 6.60 -4.45
N LEU A 345 21.92 6.02 -3.69
CA LEU A 345 20.53 5.80 -4.09
C LEU A 345 19.61 6.75 -3.32
N ILE A 346 18.76 7.46 -4.06
CA ILE A 346 17.64 8.22 -3.51
C ILE A 346 16.34 7.59 -4.02
N ASP A 347 15.66 6.84 -3.15
CA ASP A 347 14.26 6.46 -3.34
C ASP A 347 13.36 7.55 -2.77
N ALA A 348 13.14 8.60 -3.56
CA ALA A 348 12.63 9.85 -3.04
C ALA A 348 11.15 9.75 -2.61
N PRO A 349 10.76 10.40 -1.49
CA PRO A 349 9.35 10.59 -1.15
C PRO A 349 8.61 11.26 -2.31
N CYS A 350 7.51 10.66 -2.74
CA CYS A 350 6.74 11.11 -3.90
C CYS A 350 5.24 10.88 -3.71
N SER A 351 4.44 11.34 -4.68
CA SER A 351 2.99 11.18 -4.70
C SER A 351 2.56 9.71 -4.72
N GLY A 352 3.37 8.83 -5.31
CA GLY A 352 3.13 7.40 -5.44
C GLY A 352 2.09 7.02 -6.50
N THR A 353 1.84 7.89 -7.49
CA THR A 353 0.87 7.63 -8.57
C THR A 353 1.15 6.35 -9.37
N GLY A 354 2.40 5.89 -9.44
CA GLY A 354 2.80 4.64 -10.07
C GLY A 354 2.52 3.37 -9.25
N VAL A 355 2.16 3.50 -7.97
CA VAL A 355 1.84 2.37 -7.08
C VAL A 355 0.39 2.36 -6.61
N ILE A 356 -0.48 3.12 -7.27
CA ILE A 356 -1.93 3.21 -7.01
C ILE A 356 -2.61 1.82 -6.99
N ARG A 357 -2.15 0.86 -7.80
CA ARG A 357 -2.66 -0.52 -7.76
C ARG A 357 -2.47 -1.19 -6.39
N ARG A 358 -1.30 -0.98 -5.77
CA ARG A 358 -0.95 -1.54 -4.45
C ARG A 358 -1.54 -0.70 -3.31
N HIS A 359 -1.57 0.61 -3.50
CA HIS A 359 -2.03 1.59 -2.51
C HIS A 359 -3.17 2.43 -3.10
N PRO A 360 -4.40 1.87 -3.17
CA PRO A 360 -5.52 2.51 -3.85
C PRO A 360 -6.01 3.79 -3.17
N ASP A 361 -5.61 4.06 -1.92
CA ASP A 361 -5.90 5.31 -1.22
C ASP A 361 -5.18 6.52 -1.81
N ILE A 362 -4.03 6.31 -2.48
CA ILE A 362 -3.24 7.39 -3.09
C ILE A 362 -4.09 8.28 -3.99
N ARG A 363 -4.89 7.68 -4.89
CA ARG A 363 -5.71 8.43 -5.87
C ARG A 363 -6.80 9.28 -5.23
N TRP A 364 -7.09 9.09 -3.94
CA TRP A 364 -8.15 9.79 -3.21
C TRP A 364 -7.59 10.73 -2.12
N ASN A 365 -6.32 10.53 -1.73
CA ASN A 365 -5.63 11.30 -0.70
C ASN A 365 -4.64 12.31 -1.29
N ARG A 366 -4.46 12.33 -2.61
CA ARG A 366 -3.59 13.29 -3.31
C ARG A 366 -4.41 14.36 -4.00
N GLN A 367 -3.87 15.56 -3.98
CA GLN A 367 -4.33 16.71 -4.74
C GLN A 367 -3.26 17.08 -5.76
N GLU A 368 -3.66 17.76 -6.83
CA GLU A 368 -2.75 18.18 -7.89
C GLU A 368 -1.63 19.10 -7.34
N ASP A 369 -1.96 19.99 -6.40
CA ASP A 369 -1.01 20.91 -5.77
C ASP A 369 0.05 20.20 -4.90
N ASP A 370 -0.20 18.96 -4.45
CA ASP A 370 0.77 18.20 -3.65
C ASP A 370 2.06 17.90 -4.45
N LEU A 371 1.97 17.83 -5.78
CA LEU A 371 3.09 17.49 -6.67
C LEU A 371 4.25 18.47 -6.53
N HIS A 372 3.96 19.77 -6.42
CA HIS A 372 4.99 20.80 -6.24
C HIS A 372 5.69 20.69 -4.89
N SER A 373 5.00 20.22 -3.85
CA SER A 373 5.64 20.01 -2.55
C SER A 373 6.63 18.84 -2.60
N TYR A 374 6.26 17.75 -3.28
CA TYR A 374 7.15 16.62 -3.51
C TYR A 374 8.36 17.01 -4.35
N GLN A 375 8.15 17.72 -5.46
CA GLN A 375 9.21 18.22 -6.33
C GLN A 375 10.26 19.04 -5.56
N ARG A 376 9.82 19.99 -4.73
CA ARG A 376 10.75 20.80 -3.90
C ARG A 376 11.56 19.94 -2.93
N GLN A 377 10.91 19.03 -2.23
CA GLN A 377 11.59 18.15 -1.28
C GLN A 377 12.61 17.23 -1.99
N GLN A 378 12.25 16.72 -3.16
CA GLN A 378 13.12 15.89 -3.99
C GLN A 378 14.36 16.66 -4.46
N GLY A 379 14.20 17.92 -4.88
CA GLY A 379 15.33 18.78 -5.24
C GLY A 379 16.31 19.01 -4.08
N ILE A 380 15.79 19.25 -2.87
CA ILE A 380 16.62 19.39 -1.66
C ILE A 380 17.42 18.10 -1.41
N LEU A 381 16.75 16.94 -1.43
CA LEU A 381 17.40 15.64 -1.21
C LEU A 381 18.50 15.39 -2.25
N LEU A 382 18.23 15.71 -3.52
CA LEU A 382 19.17 15.49 -4.62
C LEU A 382 20.40 16.38 -4.49
N HIS A 383 20.22 17.66 -4.12
CA HIS A 383 21.33 18.57 -3.85
C HIS A 383 22.19 18.12 -2.65
N THR A 384 21.55 17.71 -1.55
CA THR A 384 22.29 17.18 -0.38
C THR A 384 23.06 15.91 -0.74
N ALA A 385 22.45 14.98 -1.48
CA ALA A 385 23.12 13.77 -1.94
C ALA A 385 24.31 14.08 -2.85
N ALA A 386 24.20 15.07 -3.74
CA ALA A 386 25.30 15.49 -4.61
C ALA A 386 26.53 15.96 -3.82
N SER A 387 26.34 16.66 -2.70
CA SER A 387 27.46 17.06 -1.82
C SER A 387 28.19 15.87 -1.18
N LEU A 388 27.50 14.74 -1.03
CA LEU A 388 28.02 13.50 -0.46
C LEU A 388 28.64 12.59 -1.52
N LEU A 389 28.48 12.87 -2.80
CA LEU A 389 28.99 12.03 -3.88
C LEU A 389 30.48 12.27 -4.11
N ALA A 390 31.24 11.18 -4.28
CA ALA A 390 32.63 11.25 -4.69
C ALA A 390 32.76 11.62 -6.17
N PRO A 391 33.85 12.30 -6.61
CA PRO A 391 34.13 12.51 -8.02
C PRO A 391 34.11 11.17 -8.79
N GLY A 392 33.39 11.13 -9.91
CA GLY A 392 33.20 9.90 -10.69
C GLY A 392 32.24 8.87 -10.08
N GLY A 393 31.57 9.21 -8.98
CA GLY A 393 30.56 8.36 -8.35
C GLY A 393 29.23 8.31 -9.10
N ILE A 394 28.36 7.38 -8.72
CA ILE A 394 27.05 7.16 -9.35
C ILE A 394 25.93 7.61 -8.41
N LEU A 395 25.04 8.49 -8.89
CA LEU A 395 23.84 8.90 -8.18
C LEU A 395 22.60 8.38 -8.92
N VAL A 396 21.83 7.53 -8.26
CA VAL A 396 20.55 7.02 -8.78
C VAL A 396 19.41 7.70 -8.03
N TYR A 397 18.63 8.49 -8.77
CA TYR A 397 17.36 9.03 -8.32
C TYR A 397 16.21 8.16 -8.82
N ALA A 398 15.31 7.76 -7.92
CA ALA A 398 14.14 6.96 -8.25
C ALA A 398 12.91 7.47 -7.51
N THR A 399 11.76 7.40 -8.17
CA THR A 399 10.45 7.59 -7.54
C THR A 399 9.50 6.46 -7.93
N CYS A 400 8.35 6.41 -7.26
CA CYS A 400 7.23 5.57 -7.69
C CYS A 400 6.05 6.42 -8.22
N SER A 401 6.37 7.55 -8.86
CA SER A 401 5.41 8.46 -9.49
C SER A 401 5.43 8.36 -11.01
N LEU A 402 4.27 8.57 -11.63
CA LEU A 402 4.12 8.77 -13.09
C LEU A 402 4.14 10.25 -13.48
N GLU A 403 4.28 11.17 -12.51
CA GLU A 403 4.18 12.61 -12.75
C GLU A 403 5.54 13.23 -13.10
N PRO A 404 5.65 14.01 -14.21
CA PRO A 404 6.88 14.65 -14.66
C PRO A 404 7.49 15.61 -13.65
N GLU A 405 6.65 16.29 -12.87
CA GLU A 405 7.04 17.21 -11.80
C GLU A 405 7.95 16.53 -10.77
N GLU A 406 7.80 15.22 -10.59
CA GLU A 406 8.56 14.42 -9.63
C GLU A 406 9.61 13.53 -10.32
N ASN A 407 9.81 13.70 -11.63
CA ASN A 407 10.71 12.86 -12.42
C ASN A 407 11.58 13.74 -13.30
N GLN A 408 11.25 13.85 -14.59
CA GLN A 408 12.07 14.56 -15.58
C GLN A 408 12.36 16.01 -15.15
N GLN A 409 11.37 16.73 -14.63
CA GLN A 409 11.56 18.13 -14.22
C GLN A 409 12.51 18.28 -13.02
N VAL A 410 12.54 17.31 -12.10
CA VAL A 410 13.50 17.33 -10.98
C VAL A 410 14.92 17.16 -11.50
N ILE A 411 15.11 16.22 -12.42
CA ILE A 411 16.43 15.92 -13.00
C ILE A 411 16.91 17.06 -13.90
N ASP A 412 16.03 17.63 -14.74
CA ASP A 412 16.38 18.76 -15.60
C ASP A 412 16.88 19.95 -14.78
N ALA A 413 16.11 20.36 -13.76
CA ALA A 413 16.50 21.45 -12.86
C ALA A 413 17.80 21.16 -12.08
N PHE A 414 18.03 19.89 -11.71
CA PHE A 414 19.27 19.50 -11.05
C PHE A 414 20.49 19.60 -11.98
N CYS A 415 20.36 19.15 -13.22
CA CYS A 415 21.42 19.21 -14.23
C CYS A 415 21.69 20.63 -14.76
N GLU A 416 20.75 21.57 -14.63
CA GLU A 416 21.02 22.99 -14.92
C GLU A 416 21.92 23.66 -13.87
N THR A 417 22.01 23.08 -12.67
CA THR A 417 22.66 23.71 -11.51
C THR A 417 23.93 22.99 -11.01
N HIS A 418 24.28 21.83 -11.59
CA HIS A 418 25.44 20.99 -11.25
C HIS A 418 26.11 20.48 -12.52
#